data_AF-A0A0G0FQP5-F1
#
_entry.id   AF-A0A0G0FQP5-F1
#
_cell.length_a   1.000
_cell.length_b   1.000
_cell.length_c   1.000
_cell.angle_alpha   90.00
_cell.angle_beta   90.00
_cell.angle_gamma   90.00
#
_symmetry.space_group_name_H-M   'P 1'
#
loop_
_entity.id
_entity.type
_entity.pdbx_description
1 polymer ?
#
loop_
_entity_poly.entity_id
_entity_poly.type
_entity_poly.pdbx_seq_one_letter_code
_entity_poly.pdbx_strand_id
1 'polypeptide(L)' 'MAELKALCMKCRDANNKPTMQVMKNVKVEEKNGRYSAKGQCNVCGGNQFKFLSKADAEAMK' A
#
# COMPACT_ATOMS: atom_id res chain seq x y z
N MET A 1 14.48 2.77 -2.96
CA MET A 1 13.01 2.77 -3.05
C MET A 1 12.47 2.27 -1.74
N ALA A 2 11.75 3.10 -0.97
CA ALA A 2 11.20 2.64 0.30
C ALA A 2 10.11 1.59 0.03
N GLU A 3 10.23 0.42 0.65
CA GLU A 3 9.28 -0.68 0.48
C GLU A 3 7.94 -0.32 1.13
N LEU A 4 6.93 -0.02 0.32
CA LEU A 4 5.63 0.35 0.83
C LEU A 4 4.84 -0.90 1.26
N LYS A 5 4.63 -1.07 2.57
CA LYS A 5 3.76 -2.12 3.11
C LYS A 5 2.34 -1.60 3.33
N ALA A 6 1.34 -2.36 2.88
CA ALA A 6 -0.08 -2.07 3.09
C ALA A 6 -0.83 -3.34 3.52
N LEU A 7 -1.99 -3.16 4.16
CA LEU A 7 -2.88 -4.27 4.49
C LEU A 7 -3.43 -4.90 3.20
N CYS A 8 -3.23 -6.20 3.02
CA CYS A 8 -3.85 -6.96 1.95
C CYS A 8 -5.05 -7.74 2.49
N MET A 9 -6.26 -7.44 2.02
CA MET A 9 -7.46 -8.17 2.46
C MET A 9 -7.55 -9.62 1.95
N LYS A 10 -6.71 -9.97 0.96
CA LYS A 10 -6.59 -11.34 0.43
C LYS A 10 -5.56 -12.17 1.21
N CYS A 11 -4.43 -11.59 1.60
CA CYS A 11 -3.45 -12.27 2.45
C CYS A 11 -3.92 -12.19 3.90
N ARG A 12 -4.61 -13.22 4.36
CA ARG A 12 -5.08 -13.33 5.74
C ARG A 12 -4.19 -14.28 6.53
N ASP A 13 -3.98 -13.99 7.81
CA ASP A 13 -3.30 -14.90 8.72
C ASP A 13 -4.23 -16.05 9.14
N ALA A 14 -3.72 -16.98 9.95
CA ALA A 14 -4.47 -18.12 10.48
C ALA A 14 -5.76 -17.71 11.24
N ASN A 15 -5.83 -16.49 11.76
CA ASN A 15 -7.00 -15.91 12.42
C ASN A 15 -7.92 -15.11 11.48
N ASN A 16 -7.78 -15.28 10.16
CA ASN A 16 -8.54 -14.55 9.14
C ASN A 16 -8.33 -13.01 9.14
N LYS A 17 -7.27 -12.49 9.78
CA LYS A 17 -6.99 -11.05 9.81
C LYS A 17 -6.12 -10.65 8.61
N PRO A 18 -6.41 -9.51 7.95
CA PRO A 18 -5.57 -9.00 6.88
C PRO A 18 -4.14 -8.76 7.38
N THR A 19 -3.16 -9.15 6.57
CA THR A 19 -1.73 -8.98 6.90
C THR A 19 -1.12 -7.82 6.12
N MET A 20 -0.08 -7.18 6.68
CA MET A 20 0.70 -6.20 5.95
C MET A 20 1.61 -6.91 4.94
N GLN A 21 1.44 -6.57 3.67
CA GLN A 21 2.22 -7.11 2.58
C GLN A 21 2.92 -5.99 1.82
N VAL A 22 4.08 -6.30 1.26
CA VAL A 22 4.83 -5.39 0.40
C VAL A 22 4.03 -5.16 -0.89
N MET A 23 3.84 -3.88 -1.21
CA MET A 23 3.21 -3.45 -2.46
C MET A 23 4.26 -3.47 -3.58
N LYS A 24 3.91 -4.07 -4.71
CA LYS A 24 4.59 -3.94 -5.99
C LYS A 24 3.78 -3.02 -6.92
N ASN A 25 4.45 -2.49 -7.95
CA ASN A 25 3.84 -1.59 -8.93
C ASN A 25 3.15 -0.38 -8.26
N VAL A 26 3.82 0.20 -7.26
CA VAL A 26 3.27 1.31 -6.47
C VAL A 26 3.20 2.57 -7.33
N LYS A 27 2.01 3.18 -7.36
CA LYS A 27 1.74 4.50 -7.93
C LYS A 27 1.21 5.39 -6.82
N VAL A 28 1.92 6.46 -6.54
CA VAL A 28 1.48 7.49 -5.60
C VAL A 28 0.65 8.52 -6.36
N GLU A 29 -0.58 8.73 -5.91
CA GLU A 29 -1.51 9.74 -6.41
C GLU A 29 -1.83 10.75 -5.31
N GLU A 30 -1.86 12.02 -5.68
CA GLU A 30 -2.30 13.13 -4.82
C GLU A 30 -3.68 13.60 -5.28
N LYS A 31 -4.66 13.68 -4.36
CA LYS A 31 -5.98 14.23 -4.65
C LYS A 31 -6.47 15.07 -3.49
N ASN A 32 -6.75 16.36 -3.74
CA ASN A 32 -7.21 17.34 -2.73
C ASN A 32 -6.33 17.37 -1.47
N GLY A 33 -5.00 17.35 -1.63
CA GLY A 33 -4.05 17.35 -0.51
C GLY A 33 -3.98 16.04 0.28
N ARG A 34 -4.64 14.97 -0.18
CA ARG A 34 -4.52 13.62 0.37
C ARG A 34 -3.66 12.78 -0.55
N TYR A 35 -2.65 12.16 0.02
CA TYR A 35 -1.75 11.27 -0.70
C TYR A 35 -2.20 9.84 -0.54
N SER A 36 -2.14 9.09 -1.62
CA SER A 36 -2.49 7.68 -1.61
C SER A 36 -1.59 6.90 -2.54
N ALA A 37 -1.13 5.75 -2.07
CA ALA A 37 -0.42 4.79 -2.87
C ALA A 37 -1.37 3.67 -3.28
N LYS A 38 -1.47 3.45 -4.59
CA LYS A 38 -2.12 2.28 -5.18
C LYS A 38 -1.06 1.33 -5.68
N GLY A 39 -1.29 0.04 -5.55
CA GLY A 39 -0.38 -0.98 -6.06
C GLY A 39 -0.99 -2.36 -5.95
N GLN A 40 -0.15 -3.36 -6.06
CA GLN A 40 -0.54 -4.76 -5.99
C GLN A 40 0.22 -5.46 -4.89
N CYS A 41 -0.41 -6.42 -4.23
CA CYS A 41 0.25 -7.29 -3.27
C CYS A 41 1.32 -8.12 -3.98
N ASN A 42 2.55 -8.07 -3.46
CA ASN A 42 3.64 -8.86 -4.02
C ASN A 42 3.36 -10.38 -3.93
N VAL A 43 2.68 -10.81 -2.86
CA VAL A 43 2.38 -12.22 -2.57
C VAL A 43 1.21 -12.75 -3.40
N CYS A 44 0.04 -12.12 -3.32
CA CYS A 44 -1.19 -12.68 -3.93
C CYS A 44 -1.69 -11.92 -5.16
N GLY A 45 -0.99 -10.86 -5.60
CA GLY A 45 -1.40 -10.02 -6.73
C GLY A 45 -2.69 -9.20 -6.49
N GLY A 46 -3.24 -9.20 -5.28
CA GLY A 46 -4.45 -8.45 -4.95
C GLY A 46 -4.21 -6.95 -4.96
N ASN A 47 -5.22 -6.16 -5.33
CA ASN A 47 -5.10 -4.70 -5.27
C ASN A 47 -4.89 -4.24 -3.83
N GLN A 48 -3.91 -3.36 -3.64
CA GLN A 48 -3.59 -2.74 -2.36
C GLN A 48 -3.67 -1.22 -2.51
N PHE A 49 -4.15 -0.60 -1.44
CA PHE A 49 -4.29 0.84 -1.34
C PHE A 49 -3.81 1.26 0.06
N LYS A 50 -2.99 2.31 0.12
CA LYS A 50 -2.54 2.90 1.39
C LYS A 50 -2.67 4.41 1.32
N PHE A 51 -3.36 4.99 2.29
CA PHE A 51 -3.29 6.44 2.50
C PHE A 51 -1.91 6.78 3.06
N LEU A 52 -1.29 7.79 2.48
CA LEU A 52 -0.01 8.31 2.92
C LEU A 52 -0.24 9.68 3.56
N SER A 53 0.53 9.96 4.60
CA SER A 53 0.69 11.31 5.12
C SER A 53 1.45 12.15 4.09
N LYS A 54 1.27 13.47 4.13
CA LYS A 54 1.98 14.39 3.24
C LYS A 54 3.51 14.20 3.31
N ALA A 55 4.05 14.07 4.51
CA ALA A 55 5.48 13.80 4.73
C ALA A 55 5.96 12.47 4.11
N ASP A 56 5.23 11.38 4.29
CA ASP A 56 5.57 10.07 3.72
C ASP A 56 5.48 10.06 2.18
N ALA A 57 4.52 10.82 1.62
CA ALA A 57 4.35 10.90 0.18
C ALA A 57 5.41 11.75 -0.50
N GLU A 58 5.82 12.86 0.13
CA GLU A 58 6.94 13.69 -0.35
C GLU A 58 8.28 12.92 -0.30
N ALA A 59 8.47 12.05 0.69
CA ALA A 59 9.64 11.18 0.77
C ALA A 59 9.64 10.02 -0.25
N MET A 60 8.51 9.76 -0.91
CA MET A 60 8.32 8.70 -1.90
C MET A 60 8.15 9.17 -3.34
N LYS A 61 8.06 10.49 -3.57
CA LYS A 61 8.11 11.11 -4.89
C LYS A 61 9.50 10.99 -5.49
#